data_AF-A0A2E2VE42-F1
#
_entry.id   AF-A0A2E2VE42-F1
#
_cell.length_a   1.000
_cell.length_b   1.000
_cell.length_c   1.000
_cell.angle_alpha   90.00
_cell.angle_beta   90.00
_cell.angle_gamma   90.00
#
_symmetry.space_group_name_H-M   'P 1'
#
loop_
_entity.id
_entity.type
_entity.pdbx_description
1 polymer ?
#
loop_
_entity_poly.entity_id
_entity_poly.type
_entity_poly.pdbx_seq_one_letter_code
_entity_poly.pdbx_strand_id
1 'polypeptide(L)'
;MCDRDCIQVNGNKCRILETACPVCFTRAKHCPDDAVKIINLPEELDTDLTHSYGENSFKLFRLPSPKQEQIVGILGPNGIGKSTAVNLLSGSFTPNLGDWRNPSPQWEDVITTFPRGELRDYLGLVAKEEVRIAVKPQYIDKLPKIFQGKVLDLLERVDERNEVPHFTRIMGIDHILERNLDALSGGELQRVAICATLLKEADV
;
A
#
# COMPACT_ATOMS: atom_id res chain seq x y z
N MET A 1 17.67 42.81 2.21
CA MET A 1 17.05 42.43 3.50
C MET A 1 15.56 42.25 3.24
N CYS A 2 14.92 41.24 3.84
CA CYS A 2 13.47 41.14 3.76
C CYS A 2 12.87 42.14 4.75
N ASP A 3 12.15 43.15 4.26
CA ASP A 3 11.53 44.21 5.07
C ASP A 3 10.14 43.82 5.61
N ARG A 4 9.75 42.54 5.51
CA ARG A 4 8.48 42.04 6.03
C ARG A 4 8.68 41.37 7.38
N ASP A 5 7.88 41.77 8.36
CA ASP A 5 7.79 41.11 9.66
C ASP A 5 7.08 39.76 9.52
N CYS A 6 7.86 38.71 9.28
CA CYS A 6 7.38 37.32 9.15
C CYS A 6 6.79 36.77 10.47
N ILE A 7 7.16 37.35 11.60
CA ILE A 7 6.63 37.07 12.94
C ILE A 7 6.06 38.40 13.46
N GLN A 8 4.73 38.47 13.60
CA GLN A 8 4.03 39.67 14.05
C GLN A 8 3.55 39.45 15.49
N VAL A 9 4.02 40.29 16.41
CA VAL A 9 3.65 40.22 17.83
C VAL A 9 2.62 41.30 18.12
N ASN A 10 1.40 40.89 18.46
CA ASN A 10 0.28 41.76 18.84
C ASN A 10 -0.07 41.51 20.32
N GLY A 11 0.55 42.27 21.22
CA GLY A 11 0.41 42.05 22.66
C GLY A 11 0.91 40.66 23.06
N ASN A 12 0.02 39.83 23.63
CA ASN A 12 0.35 38.45 24.02
C ASN A 12 0.13 37.40 22.91
N LYS A 13 -0.22 37.81 21.68
CA LYS A 13 -0.44 36.89 20.56
C LYS A 13 0.63 37.06 19.50
N CYS A 14 1.13 35.95 18.98
CA CYS A 14 2.06 35.91 17.87
C CYS A 14 1.37 35.37 16.62
N ARG A 15 1.60 36.00 15.46
CA ARG A 15 1.13 35.55 14.15
C ARG A 15 2.35 35.29 13.27
N ILE A 16 2.42 34.09 12.69
CA ILE A 16 3.47 33.72 11.73
C ILE A 16 2.86 33.78 10.34
N LEU A 17 3.55 34.44 9.41
CA LEU A 17 3.17 34.42 8.00
C LEU A 17 3.71 33.15 7.35
N GLU A 18 2.84 32.23 6.91
CA GLU A 18 3.25 30.97 6.25
C GLU A 18 3.94 31.20 4.89
N THR A 19 3.66 32.34 4.25
CA THR A 19 4.34 32.79 3.01
C THR A 19 5.69 33.47 3.27
N ALA A 20 6.27 33.25 4.45
CA ALA A 20 7.57 33.78 4.85
C ALA A 20 8.68 33.34 3.88
N CYS A 21 9.60 34.26 3.57
CA CYS A 21 10.73 33.98 2.68
C CYS A 21 11.77 33.03 3.33
N PRO A 22 12.69 32.41 2.55
CA PRO A 22 13.76 31.54 3.07
C PRO A 22 14.62 32.14 4.20
N VAL A 23 14.85 33.46 4.16
CA VAL A 23 15.59 34.17 5.22
C VAL A 23 14.81 34.15 6.54
N CYS A 24 13.50 34.29 6.49
CA CYS A 24 12.63 34.21 7.67
C CYS A 24 12.58 32.77 8.24
N PHE A 25 12.59 31.74 7.40
CA PHE A 25 12.73 30.35 7.85
C PHE A 25 14.06 30.13 8.59
N THR A 26 15.16 30.70 8.08
CA THR A 26 16.45 30.60 8.76
C THR A 26 16.42 31.28 10.13
N ARG A 27 15.82 32.46 10.25
CA ARG A 27 15.63 33.15 11.54
C ARG A 27 14.74 32.37 12.52
N ALA A 28 13.67 31.75 12.03
CA ALA A 28 12.78 30.93 12.84
C ALA A 28 13.51 29.71 13.47
N LYS A 29 14.49 29.11 12.77
CA LYS A 29 15.34 28.04 13.34
C LYS A 29 16.22 28.50 14.50
N HIS A 30 16.49 29.80 14.62
CA HIS A 30 17.26 30.39 15.70
C HIS A 30 16.38 31.00 16.80
N CYS A 31 15.07 30.78 16.75
CA CYS A 31 14.17 31.28 17.79
C CYS A 31 14.45 30.54 19.11
N PRO A 32 14.65 31.26 20.23
CA PRO A 32 14.90 30.65 21.53
C PRO A 32 13.81 29.65 21.93
N ASP A 33 14.19 28.66 22.72
CA ASP A 33 13.28 27.69 23.37
C ASP A 33 12.37 26.91 22.40
N ASP A 34 12.79 26.72 21.14
CA ASP A 34 11.99 26.12 20.06
C ASP A 34 10.59 26.77 19.92
N ALA A 35 10.49 28.07 20.23
CA ALA A 35 9.23 28.81 20.21
C ALA A 35 8.59 28.87 18.81
N VAL A 36 9.37 28.58 17.75
CA VAL A 36 8.87 28.44 16.38
C VAL A 36 9.33 27.10 15.79
N LYS A 37 8.37 26.30 15.32
CA LYS A 37 8.61 25.04 14.60
C LYS A 37 8.22 25.18 13.14
N ILE A 38 9.14 24.87 12.24
CA ILE A 38 8.88 24.82 10.80
C ILE A 38 8.49 23.39 10.45
N ILE A 39 7.26 23.23 9.96
CA ILE A 39 6.76 21.96 9.42
C ILE A 39 6.64 22.06 7.92
N ASN A 40 7.15 21.07 7.19
CA ASN A 40 6.89 20.98 5.76
C ASN A 40 5.48 20.44 5.58
N LEU A 41 4.67 21.15 4.80
CA LEU A 41 3.36 20.65 4.40
C LEU A 41 3.54 19.62 3.27
N PRO A 42 2.68 18.60 3.19
CA PRO A 42 2.69 17.68 2.07
C PRO A 42 2.35 18.42 0.78
N GLU A 43 3.20 18.27 -0.23
CA GLU A 43 2.98 18.71 -1.60
C GLU A 43 3.11 17.48 -2.53
N GLU A 44 2.48 17.55 -3.71
CA GLU A 44 2.69 16.52 -4.73
C GLU A 44 4.18 16.45 -5.07
N LEU A 45 4.73 15.23 -5.15
CA LEU A 45 6.13 15.09 -5.52
C LEU A 45 6.28 15.38 -7.01
N ASP A 46 7.25 16.23 -7.36
CA ASP A 46 7.64 16.47 -8.76
C ASP A 46 8.29 15.24 -9.43
N THR A 47 8.64 14.22 -8.62
CA THR A 47 9.43 13.05 -9.01
C THR A 47 8.85 11.77 -8.39
N ASP A 48 9.36 10.61 -8.81
CA ASP A 48 8.99 9.29 -8.29
C ASP A 48 7.52 8.88 -8.52
N LEU A 49 6.87 9.47 -9.53
CA LEU A 49 5.53 9.05 -9.95
C LEU A 49 5.56 7.59 -10.41
N THR A 50 4.83 6.73 -9.71
CA THR A 50 4.82 5.29 -9.96
C THR A 50 3.61 4.87 -10.80
N HIS A 51 2.44 5.42 -10.48
CA HIS A 51 1.21 5.08 -11.19
C HIS A 51 0.23 6.25 -11.22
N SER A 52 -0.50 6.41 -12.33
CA SER A 52 -1.59 7.37 -12.48
C SER A 52 -2.81 6.70 -13.10
N TYR A 53 -4.00 6.96 -12.55
CA TYR A 53 -5.27 6.47 -13.12
C TYR A 53 -5.84 7.36 -14.23
N GLY A 54 -5.32 8.58 -14.41
CA GLY A 54 -5.90 9.53 -15.35
C GLY A 54 -5.61 10.98 -15.03
N GLU A 55 -6.11 11.85 -15.90
CA GLU A 55 -6.15 13.28 -15.64
C GLU A 55 -7.03 13.57 -14.42
N ASN A 56 -6.56 14.44 -13.51
CA ASN A 56 -7.24 14.80 -12.25
C ASN A 56 -7.65 13.58 -11.38
N SER A 57 -6.97 12.47 -11.55
CA SER A 57 -7.25 11.22 -10.85
C SER A 57 -6.18 10.92 -9.81
N PHE A 58 -6.39 9.86 -9.03
CA PHE A 58 -5.42 9.41 -8.04
C PHE A 58 -4.08 9.07 -8.70
N LYS A 59 -3.00 9.56 -8.08
CA LYS A 59 -1.61 9.27 -8.44
C LYS A 59 -0.90 8.64 -7.24
N LEU A 60 -0.11 7.62 -7.51
CA LEU A 60 0.73 6.97 -6.50
C LEU A 60 2.19 7.34 -6.73
N PHE A 61 2.84 7.80 -5.69
CA PHE A 61 4.27 8.11 -5.67
C PHE A 61 4.99 7.14 -4.77
N ARG A 62 6.10 6.61 -5.27
CA ARG A 62 6.93 5.59 -4.61
C ARG A 62 6.15 4.29 -4.27
N LEU A 63 6.89 3.25 -3.94
CA LEU A 63 6.35 2.01 -3.39
C LEU A 63 7.16 1.59 -2.17
N PRO A 64 6.54 0.94 -1.18
CA PRO A 64 7.29 0.28 -0.12
C PRO A 64 8.04 -0.92 -0.70
N SER A 65 9.26 -1.15 -0.21
CA SER A 65 10.05 -2.31 -0.60
C SER A 65 9.69 -3.51 0.27
N PRO A 66 9.32 -4.67 -0.32
CA PRO A 66 9.27 -5.93 0.41
C PRO A 66 10.64 -6.28 0.97
N LYS A 67 10.66 -6.89 2.16
CA LYS A 67 11.89 -7.33 2.83
C LYS A 67 11.77 -8.78 3.22
N GLN A 68 12.79 -9.57 2.89
CA GLN A 68 12.83 -10.97 3.28
C GLN A 68 12.88 -11.10 4.81
N GLU A 69 12.20 -12.14 5.32
CA GLU A 69 12.13 -12.48 6.74
C GLU A 69 11.60 -11.35 7.65
N GLN A 70 10.91 -10.35 7.08
CA GLN A 70 10.38 -9.21 7.81
C GLN A 70 8.93 -8.92 7.43
N ILE A 71 8.15 -8.46 8.41
CA ILE A 71 6.79 -7.99 8.18
C ILE A 71 6.85 -6.50 7.87
N VAL A 72 6.52 -6.12 6.63
CA VAL A 72 6.43 -4.72 6.21
C VAL A 72 5.01 -4.21 6.41
N GLY A 73 4.83 -3.29 7.37
CA GLY A 73 3.53 -2.67 7.64
C GLY A 73 3.26 -1.44 6.76
N ILE A 74 2.12 -1.40 6.08
CA ILE A 74 1.67 -0.23 5.31
C ILE A 74 0.54 0.49 6.09
N LEU A 75 0.87 1.65 6.66
CA LEU A 75 -0.03 2.44 7.50
C LEU A 75 -0.38 3.76 6.81
N GLY A 76 -1.66 4.12 6.84
CA GLY A 76 -2.11 5.42 6.35
C GLY A 76 -3.64 5.50 6.19
N PRO A 77 -4.20 6.71 6.02
CA PRO A 77 -5.64 6.92 5.83
C PRO A 77 -6.22 6.16 4.62
N ASN A 78 -7.53 6.00 4.58
CA ASN A 78 -8.20 5.46 3.40
C ASN A 78 -8.02 6.40 2.20
N GLY A 79 -7.86 5.83 1.01
CA GLY A 79 -7.63 6.61 -0.23
C GLY A 79 -6.18 7.03 -0.49
N ILE A 80 -5.23 6.75 0.42
CA ILE A 80 -3.80 7.11 0.20
C ILE A 80 -3.06 6.18 -0.78
N GLY A 81 -3.74 5.17 -1.35
CA GLY A 81 -3.15 4.26 -2.33
C GLY A 81 -2.59 2.95 -1.79
N LYS A 82 -2.88 2.57 -0.54
CA LYS A 82 -2.42 1.28 0.04
C LYS A 82 -2.79 0.08 -0.84
N SER A 83 -4.04 0.00 -1.27
CA SER A 83 -4.51 -1.09 -2.15
C SER A 83 -3.84 -1.05 -3.52
N THR A 84 -3.62 0.16 -4.07
CA THR A 84 -2.89 0.34 -5.33
C THR A 84 -1.44 -0.14 -5.19
N ALA A 85 -0.77 0.17 -4.09
CA ALA A 85 0.58 -0.30 -3.81
C ALA A 85 0.64 -1.83 -3.73
N VAL A 86 -0.30 -2.48 -3.03
CA VAL A 86 -0.40 -3.95 -2.98
C VAL A 86 -0.58 -4.55 -4.37
N ASN A 87 -1.49 -4.00 -5.18
CA ASN A 87 -1.75 -4.52 -6.54
C ASN A 87 -0.56 -4.35 -7.50
N LEU A 88 0.22 -3.27 -7.34
CA LEU A 88 1.44 -3.06 -8.12
C LEU A 88 2.55 -4.02 -7.68
N LEU A 89 2.73 -4.20 -6.37
CA LEU A 89 3.70 -5.14 -5.81
C LEU A 89 3.36 -6.61 -6.10
N SER A 90 2.07 -6.94 -6.26
CA SER A 90 1.62 -8.28 -6.62
C SER A 90 1.64 -8.56 -8.12
N GLY A 91 2.08 -7.60 -8.94
CA GLY A 91 2.06 -7.71 -10.40
C GLY A 91 0.66 -7.71 -11.02
N SER A 92 -0.40 -7.45 -10.24
CA SER A 92 -1.77 -7.36 -10.77
C SER A 92 -1.96 -6.15 -11.67
N PHE A 93 -1.18 -5.09 -11.44
CA PHE A 93 -1.00 -3.97 -12.36
C PHE A 93 0.48 -3.73 -12.61
N THR A 94 0.83 -3.39 -13.85
CA THR A 94 2.14 -2.84 -14.15
C THR A 94 2.14 -1.34 -13.82
N PRO A 95 3.15 -0.80 -13.12
CA PRO A 95 3.31 0.64 -12.97
C PRO A 95 3.36 1.33 -14.34
N ASN A 96 2.67 2.46 -14.50
CA ASN A 96 2.64 3.18 -15.78
C ASN A 96 3.46 4.47 -15.75
N LEU A 97 4.11 4.79 -14.63
CA LEU A 97 4.98 5.95 -14.46
C LEU A 97 4.32 7.29 -14.85
N GLY A 98 2.99 7.36 -14.78
CA GLY A 98 2.23 8.52 -15.21
C GLY A 98 1.71 8.48 -16.64
N ASP A 99 2.05 7.49 -17.45
CA ASP A 99 1.45 7.30 -18.77
C ASP A 99 0.17 6.44 -18.68
N TRP A 100 -0.92 7.06 -18.19
CA TRP A 100 -2.23 6.40 -18.09
C TRP A 100 -2.89 6.12 -19.44
N ARG A 101 -2.33 6.60 -20.56
CA ARG A 101 -2.83 6.31 -21.90
C ARG A 101 -2.25 5.02 -22.46
N ASN A 102 -1.15 4.52 -21.89
CA ASN A 102 -0.58 3.24 -22.23
C ASN A 102 -1.29 2.10 -21.46
N PRO A 103 -2.11 1.27 -22.15
CA PRO A 103 -2.84 0.19 -21.49
C PRO A 103 -1.95 -0.99 -21.10
N SER A 104 -0.71 -1.06 -21.59
CA SER A 104 0.19 -2.20 -21.36
C SER A 104 1.66 -1.74 -21.28
N PRO A 105 2.05 -1.06 -20.17
CA PRO A 105 3.44 -0.71 -19.92
C PRO A 105 4.33 -1.95 -19.90
N GLN A 106 5.53 -1.84 -20.47
CA GLN A 106 6.51 -2.92 -20.46
C GLN A 106 7.30 -2.88 -19.16
N TRP A 107 7.42 -4.03 -18.49
CA TRP A 107 8.14 -4.12 -17.22
C TRP A 107 9.61 -3.71 -17.34
N GLU A 108 10.27 -4.01 -18.46
CA GLU A 108 11.67 -3.64 -18.69
C GLU A 108 11.87 -2.12 -18.59
N ASP A 109 11.05 -1.35 -19.31
CA ASP A 109 11.08 0.11 -19.28
C ASP A 109 10.80 0.62 -17.86
N VAL A 110 9.79 0.06 -17.20
CA VAL A 110 9.37 0.45 -15.85
C VAL A 110 10.47 0.22 -14.83
N ILE A 111 11.09 -0.97 -14.82
CA ILE A 111 12.14 -1.33 -13.85
C ILE A 111 13.37 -0.43 -14.01
N THR A 112 13.69 0.01 -15.23
CA THR A 112 14.88 0.85 -15.46
C THR A 112 14.78 2.23 -14.81
N THR A 113 13.56 2.75 -14.61
CA THR A 113 13.35 4.06 -13.97
C THR A 113 13.44 4.00 -12.45
N PHE A 114 13.30 2.82 -11.83
CA PHE A 114 13.48 2.68 -10.39
C PHE A 114 14.97 2.74 -10.00
N PRO A 115 15.31 3.44 -8.90
CA PRO A 115 16.65 3.39 -8.33
C PRO A 115 17.10 1.96 -8.05
N ARG A 116 18.39 1.68 -8.17
CA ARG A 116 18.94 0.37 -7.79
C ARG A 116 18.70 0.13 -6.30
N GLY A 117 18.18 -1.04 -5.96
CA GLY A 117 17.87 -1.45 -4.59
C GLY A 117 16.81 -2.54 -4.54
N GLU A 118 16.44 -2.93 -3.33
CA GLU A 118 15.54 -4.07 -3.03
C GLU A 118 14.23 -4.03 -3.84
N LEU A 119 13.59 -2.86 -3.95
CA LEU A 119 12.33 -2.72 -4.69
C LEU A 119 12.50 -3.03 -6.18
N ARG A 120 13.58 -2.53 -6.80
CA ARG A 120 13.84 -2.75 -8.23
C ARG A 120 14.12 -4.23 -8.50
N ASP A 121 14.90 -4.86 -7.65
CA ASP A 121 15.23 -6.28 -7.76
C ASP A 121 13.97 -7.14 -7.60
N TYR A 122 13.14 -6.81 -6.61
CA TYR A 122 11.83 -7.44 -6.40
C TYR A 122 10.91 -7.30 -7.62
N LEU A 123 10.71 -6.08 -8.15
CA LEU A 123 9.89 -5.87 -9.34
C LEU A 123 10.45 -6.62 -10.56
N GLY A 124 11.77 -6.82 -10.62
CA GLY A 124 12.42 -7.68 -11.61
C GLY A 124 12.00 -9.15 -11.50
N LEU A 125 11.87 -9.68 -10.29
CA LEU A 125 11.36 -11.05 -10.07
C LEU A 125 9.87 -11.14 -10.44
N VAL A 126 9.08 -10.14 -10.05
CA VAL A 126 7.64 -10.06 -10.41
C VAL A 126 7.45 -10.06 -11.92
N ALA A 127 8.23 -9.24 -12.63
CA ALA A 127 8.16 -9.12 -14.09
C ALA A 127 8.48 -10.41 -14.85
N LYS A 128 9.33 -11.26 -14.26
CA LYS A 128 9.73 -12.54 -14.85
C LYS A 128 8.88 -13.72 -14.36
N GLU A 129 7.89 -13.46 -13.52
CA GLU A 129 7.08 -14.50 -12.85
C GLU A 129 7.95 -15.49 -12.04
N GLU A 130 9.12 -15.03 -11.55
CA GLU A 130 10.06 -15.80 -10.73
C GLU A 130 9.72 -15.79 -9.24
N VAL A 131 8.64 -15.09 -8.86
CA VAL A 131 8.14 -14.97 -7.48
C VAL A 131 6.64 -15.28 -7.45
N ARG A 132 6.22 -16.17 -6.55
CA ARG A 132 4.81 -16.49 -6.31
C ARG A 132 4.27 -15.62 -5.20
N ILE A 133 3.14 -14.95 -5.46
CA ILE A 133 2.59 -13.96 -4.53
C ILE A 133 1.14 -14.34 -4.16
N ALA A 134 0.87 -14.48 -2.88
CA ALA A 134 -0.46 -14.75 -2.34
C ALA A 134 -1.09 -13.47 -1.77
N VAL A 135 -1.96 -12.83 -2.55
CA VAL A 135 -2.70 -11.65 -2.09
C VAL A 135 -4.06 -12.05 -1.53
N LYS A 136 -4.32 -11.63 -0.29
CA LYS A 136 -5.67 -11.69 0.28
C LYS A 136 -6.57 -10.64 -0.41
N PRO A 137 -7.73 -11.03 -0.97
CA PRO A 137 -8.68 -10.07 -1.55
C PRO A 137 -9.15 -9.02 -0.53
N GLN A 138 -9.22 -7.76 -0.98
CA GLN A 138 -9.74 -6.66 -0.15
C GLN A 138 -11.25 -6.78 0.11
N TYR A 139 -12.01 -7.19 -0.91
CA TYR A 139 -13.48 -7.29 -0.87
C TYR A 139 -13.92 -8.73 -0.60
N ILE A 140 -13.92 -9.12 0.68
CA ILE A 140 -14.34 -10.46 1.12
C ILE A 140 -15.83 -10.74 0.89
N ASP A 141 -16.64 -9.69 0.78
CA ASP A 141 -18.09 -9.74 0.48
C ASP A 141 -18.37 -10.27 -0.94
N LYS A 142 -17.38 -10.20 -1.83
CA LYS A 142 -17.46 -10.77 -3.18
C LYS A 142 -17.10 -12.25 -3.23
N LEU A 143 -16.47 -12.80 -2.19
CA LEU A 143 -16.03 -14.18 -2.17
C LEU A 143 -17.19 -15.18 -2.42
N PRO A 144 -18.37 -15.04 -1.79
CA PRO A 144 -19.51 -15.92 -2.06
C PRO A 144 -20.10 -15.76 -3.47
N LYS A 145 -19.79 -14.66 -4.18
CA LYS A 145 -20.22 -14.47 -5.58
C LYS A 145 -19.27 -15.16 -6.56
N ILE A 146 -18.00 -15.26 -6.20
CA ILE A 146 -16.94 -15.85 -7.03
C ILE A 146 -16.92 -17.38 -6.87
N PHE A 147 -17.17 -17.87 -5.66
CA PHE A 147 -17.21 -19.29 -5.35
C PHE A 147 -18.53 -19.66 -4.69
N GLN A 148 -19.26 -20.59 -5.31
CA GLN A 148 -20.48 -21.19 -4.78
C GLN A 148 -20.12 -22.56 -4.21
N GLY A 149 -20.27 -22.75 -2.91
CA GLY A 149 -19.95 -24.02 -2.26
C GLY A 149 -19.66 -23.87 -0.76
N LYS A 150 -19.17 -24.96 -0.17
CA LYS A 150 -18.77 -24.99 1.23
C LYS A 150 -17.40 -24.34 1.42
N VAL A 151 -17.12 -23.98 2.67
CA VAL A 151 -15.79 -23.49 3.06
C VAL A 151 -14.72 -24.53 2.78
N LEU A 152 -14.97 -25.80 3.10
CA LEU A 152 -14.02 -26.89 2.86
C LEU A 152 -13.63 -26.99 1.39
N ASP A 153 -14.61 -27.00 0.48
CA ASP A 153 -14.37 -27.09 -0.96
C ASP A 153 -13.47 -25.96 -1.48
N LEU A 154 -13.63 -24.74 -0.95
CA LEU A 154 -12.78 -23.60 -1.30
C LEU A 154 -11.35 -23.82 -0.80
N LEU A 155 -11.19 -24.26 0.46
CA LEU A 155 -9.89 -24.44 1.10
C LEU A 155 -9.10 -25.57 0.44
N GLU A 156 -9.74 -26.72 0.19
CA GLU A 156 -9.11 -27.86 -0.51
C GLU A 156 -8.71 -27.50 -1.94
N ARG A 157 -9.47 -26.64 -2.62
CA ARG A 157 -9.15 -26.18 -3.97
C ARG A 157 -7.89 -25.30 -4.03
N VAL A 158 -7.61 -24.53 -2.98
CA VAL A 158 -6.45 -23.61 -2.94
C VAL A 158 -5.25 -24.20 -2.18
N ASP A 159 -5.44 -25.34 -1.53
CA ASP A 159 -4.39 -25.99 -0.75
C ASP A 159 -3.43 -26.75 -1.67
N GLU A 160 -2.22 -26.22 -1.77
CA GLU A 160 -1.14 -26.81 -2.56
C GLU A 160 -0.23 -27.69 -1.69
N ARG A 161 -0.41 -27.67 -0.36
CA ARG A 161 0.51 -28.26 0.63
C ARG A 161 -0.14 -29.33 1.52
N ASN A 162 -1.44 -29.56 1.38
CA ASN A 162 -2.24 -30.44 2.25
C ASN A 162 -2.21 -30.00 3.73
N GLU A 163 -2.24 -28.70 3.97
CA GLU A 163 -2.17 -28.06 5.28
C GLU A 163 -3.52 -27.52 5.77
N VAL A 164 -4.65 -27.81 5.08
CA VAL A 164 -6.00 -27.40 5.53
C VAL A 164 -6.22 -27.68 7.02
N PRO A 165 -6.00 -28.91 7.56
CA PRO A 165 -6.29 -29.19 8.97
C PRO A 165 -5.45 -28.39 9.97
N HIS A 166 -4.26 -27.93 9.55
CA HIS A 166 -3.38 -27.13 10.39
C HIS A 166 -3.86 -25.68 10.44
N PHE A 167 -4.09 -25.05 9.28
CA PHE A 167 -4.48 -23.66 9.19
C PHE A 167 -5.92 -23.41 9.65
N THR A 168 -6.85 -24.35 9.45
CA THR A 168 -8.23 -24.20 9.94
C THR A 168 -8.29 -24.10 11.46
N ARG A 169 -7.44 -24.86 12.16
CA ARG A 169 -7.30 -24.81 13.63
C ARG A 169 -6.69 -23.52 14.11
N ILE A 170 -5.61 -23.06 13.48
CA ILE A 170 -4.97 -21.78 13.82
C ILE A 170 -5.95 -20.63 13.62
N MET A 171 -6.72 -20.66 12.53
CA MET A 171 -7.71 -19.64 12.21
C MET A 171 -9.03 -19.80 12.98
N GLY A 172 -9.22 -20.90 13.73
CA GLY A 172 -10.44 -21.17 14.50
C GLY A 172 -11.70 -21.30 13.64
N ILE A 173 -11.59 -21.90 12.46
CA ILE A 173 -12.69 -22.06 11.48
C ILE A 173 -13.12 -23.51 11.27
N ASP A 174 -12.64 -24.47 12.06
CA ASP A 174 -12.98 -25.91 11.91
C ASP A 174 -14.49 -26.16 12.01
N HIS A 175 -15.19 -25.40 12.86
CA HIS A 175 -16.62 -25.53 13.09
C HIS A 175 -17.50 -25.02 11.95
N ILE A 176 -16.92 -24.32 10.95
CA ILE A 176 -17.67 -23.75 9.81
C ILE A 176 -17.31 -24.40 8.46
N LEU A 177 -16.48 -25.44 8.45
CA LEU A 177 -16.01 -26.09 7.21
C LEU A 177 -17.15 -26.60 6.31
N GLU A 178 -18.19 -27.14 6.93
CA GLU A 178 -19.37 -27.68 6.24
C GLU A 178 -20.42 -26.63 5.86
N ARG A 179 -20.24 -25.37 6.30
CA ARG A 179 -21.18 -24.28 5.98
C ARG A 179 -20.88 -23.71 4.60
N ASN A 180 -21.92 -23.20 3.96
CA ASN A 180 -21.78 -22.45 2.71
C ASN A 180 -21.21 -21.05 2.99
N LEU A 181 -20.44 -20.51 2.04
CA LEU A 181 -19.81 -19.19 2.15
C LEU A 181 -20.81 -18.03 2.27
N ASP A 182 -21.98 -18.14 1.66
CA ASP A 182 -23.05 -17.13 1.69
C ASP A 182 -23.72 -17.00 3.06
N ALA A 183 -23.65 -18.05 3.88
CA ALA A 183 -24.22 -18.10 5.21
C ALA A 183 -23.26 -17.62 6.32
N LEU A 184 -22.06 -17.17 5.97
CA LEU A 184 -21.04 -16.72 6.91
C LEU A 184 -21.16 -15.23 7.24
N SER A 185 -20.81 -14.87 8.47
CA SER A 185 -20.60 -13.50 8.89
C SER A 185 -19.35 -12.89 8.23
N GLY A 186 -19.26 -11.57 8.18
CA GLY A 186 -18.08 -10.88 7.63
C GLY A 186 -16.77 -11.24 8.36
N GLY A 187 -16.82 -11.47 9.68
CA GLY A 187 -15.65 -11.90 10.46
C GLY A 187 -15.21 -13.33 10.13
N GLU A 188 -16.16 -14.25 9.92
CA GLU A 188 -15.86 -15.61 9.47
C GLU A 188 -15.28 -15.60 8.05
N LEU A 189 -15.90 -14.86 7.12
CA LEU A 189 -15.38 -14.66 5.76
C LEU A 189 -13.96 -14.09 5.76
N GLN A 190 -13.66 -13.17 6.68
CA GLN A 190 -12.33 -12.61 6.82
C GLN A 190 -11.30 -13.68 7.23
N ARG A 191 -11.66 -14.55 8.16
CA ARG A 191 -10.78 -15.66 8.59
C ARG A 191 -10.62 -16.71 7.50
N VAL A 192 -11.68 -17.06 6.79
CA VAL A 192 -11.62 -17.96 5.62
C VAL A 192 -10.72 -17.37 4.53
N ALA A 193 -10.84 -16.09 4.21
CA ALA A 193 -10.00 -15.44 3.20
C ALA A 193 -8.52 -15.43 3.60
N ILE A 194 -8.20 -15.21 4.88
CA ILE A 194 -6.82 -15.29 5.39
C ILE A 194 -6.33 -16.74 5.29
N CYS A 195 -7.12 -17.72 5.75
CA CYS A 195 -6.78 -19.14 5.67
C CYS A 195 -6.48 -19.57 4.22
N ALA A 196 -7.37 -19.23 3.29
CA ALA A 196 -7.21 -19.52 1.87
C ALA A 196 -5.95 -18.86 1.26
N THR A 197 -5.53 -17.70 1.78
CA THR A 197 -4.29 -17.05 1.35
C THR A 197 -3.07 -17.79 1.88
N LEU A 198 -3.12 -18.23 3.14
CA LEU A 198 -2.04 -18.97 3.80
C LEU A 198 -1.86 -20.39 3.24
N LEU A 199 -2.88 -20.99 2.63
CA LEU A 199 -2.77 -22.34 2.07
C LEU A 199 -2.00 -22.41 0.75
N LYS A 200 -1.91 -21.29 0.02
CA LYS A 200 -1.16 -21.20 -1.24
C LYS A 200 0.35 -21.33 -1.00
N GLU A 201 1.05 -21.98 -1.93
CA GLU A 201 2.52 -21.97 -1.96
C GLU A 201 2.99 -20.65 -2.59
N ALA A 202 3.46 -19.73 -1.75
CA ALA A 202 3.91 -18.40 -2.17
C ALA A 202 5.22 -18.01 -1.47
N ASP A 203 6.01 -17.19 -2.17
CA ASP A 203 7.20 -16.54 -1.66
C ASP A 203 6.87 -15.26 -0.88
N VAL A 204 5.73 -14.61 -1.22
CA VAL A 204 5.24 -13.34 -0.66
C VAL A 204 3.76 -13.37 -0.33
#